data_AF-A0A7W0XUE6-F1
#
_entry.id   AF-A0A7W0XUE6-F1
#
_cell.length_a   1.000
_cell.length_b   1.000
_cell.length_c   1.000
_cell.angle_alpha   90.00
_cell.angle_beta   90.00
_cell.angle_gamma   90.00
#
_symmetry.space_group_name_H-M   'P 1'
#
loop_
_entity.id
_entity.type
_entity.pdbx_description
1 polymer ?
#
loop_
_entity_poly.entity_id
_entity_poly.type
_entity_poly.pdbx_seq_one_letter_code
_entity_poly.pdbx_strand_id
1 'polypeptide(L)'
;LGAVPPSHDLDRLRARRAELGLPAGDDAPLLIDPETGAAIDIDAVPLHLRRARLTRVSIEANAGICQGMLKGRYGPGMGQGEKP
;
A
#
# COMPACT_ATOMS: atom_id res chain seq x y z
N LEU A 1 7.22 -15.41 -2.16
CA LEU A 1 8.02 -14.19 -1.93
C LEU A 1 9.51 -14.48 -1.68
N GLY A 2 9.99 -15.73 -1.78
CA GLY A 2 11.36 -16.12 -1.40
C GLY A 2 12.46 -15.60 -2.32
N ALA A 3 12.12 -15.15 -3.54
CA ALA A 3 13.08 -14.54 -4.47
C ALA A 3 13.29 -13.03 -4.23
N VAL A 4 12.50 -12.40 -3.34
CA VAL A 4 12.63 -10.98 -3.03
C VAL A 4 13.72 -10.80 -1.97
N PRO A 5 14.69 -9.88 -2.16
CA PRO A 5 15.72 -9.64 -1.16
C PRO A 5 15.11 -9.29 0.21
N PRO A 6 15.68 -9.81 1.32
CA PRO A 6 15.23 -9.48 2.67
C PRO A 6 15.26 -7.96 2.90
N SER A 7 14.16 -7.42 3.41
CA SER A 7 14.01 -6.00 3.71
C SER A 7 12.85 -5.78 4.67
N HIS A 8 12.87 -4.67 5.40
CA HIS A 8 11.76 -4.27 6.27
C HIS A 8 10.44 -4.13 5.49
N ASP A 9 10.49 -3.71 4.22
CA ASP A 9 9.32 -3.67 3.34
C ASP A 9 8.75 -5.06 3.04
N LEU A 10 9.61 -6.06 2.84
CA LEU A 10 9.19 -7.44 2.64
C LEU A 10 8.53 -8.02 3.89
N ASP A 11 9.09 -7.74 5.07
CA ASP A 11 8.53 -8.16 6.36
C ASP A 11 7.14 -7.54 6.58
N ARG A 12 7.02 -6.22 6.36
CA ARG A 12 5.75 -5.50 6.45
C ARG A 12 4.72 -6.04 5.46
N LEU A 13 5.13 -6.34 4.22
CA LEU A 13 4.24 -6.94 3.22
C LEU A 13 3.68 -8.29 3.67
N ARG A 14 4.55 -9.17 4.20
CA ARG A 14 4.12 -10.49 4.70
C ARG A 14 3.17 -10.38 5.88
N ALA A 15 3.49 -9.55 6.86
CA ALA A 15 2.63 -9.30 8.01
C ALA A 15 1.24 -8.80 7.56
N ARG A 16 1.21 -7.81 6.68
CA ARG A 16 -0.06 -7.25 6.18
C ARG A 16 -0.86 -8.26 5.38
N ARG A 17 -0.22 -9.10 4.58
CA ARG A 17 -0.91 -10.17 3.85
C ARG A 17 -1.49 -11.21 4.79
N ALA A 18 -0.75 -11.61 5.83
CA ALA A 18 -1.25 -12.54 6.84
C ALA A 18 -2.49 -12.00 7.57
N GLU A 19 -2.50 -10.71 7.95
CA GLU A 19 -3.66 -10.05 8.56
C GLU A 19 -4.91 -10.06 7.65
N LEU A 20 -4.70 -9.98 6.33
CA LEU A 20 -5.77 -9.92 5.34
C LEU A 20 -6.16 -11.31 4.80
N GLY A 21 -5.54 -12.39 5.29
CA GLY A 21 -5.78 -13.75 4.77
C GLY A 21 -5.24 -13.98 3.35
N LEU A 22 -4.24 -13.21 2.93
CA LEU A 22 -3.62 -13.30 1.60
C LEU A 22 -2.33 -14.14 1.62
N PRO A 23 -1.92 -14.75 0.47
CA PRO A 23 -0.69 -15.54 0.39
C PRO A 23 0.57 -14.74 0.75
N ALA A 24 1.28 -15.17 1.81
CA ALA A 24 2.46 -14.51 2.36
C ALA A 24 3.72 -15.39 2.42
N GLY A 25 3.66 -16.61 1.85
CA GLY A 25 4.74 -17.59 1.86
C GLY A 25 5.85 -17.32 0.84
N ASP A 26 6.86 -18.19 0.82
CA ASP A 26 7.99 -18.09 -0.10
C ASP A 26 7.64 -18.42 -1.56
N ASP A 27 6.58 -19.19 -1.74
CA ASP A 27 5.91 -19.49 -3.01
C ASP A 27 4.98 -18.36 -3.48
N ALA A 28 4.55 -17.46 -2.59
CA ALA A 28 3.59 -16.42 -2.95
C ALA A 28 4.13 -15.42 -4.00
N PRO A 29 3.38 -15.08 -5.05
CA PRO A 29 3.79 -14.08 -6.02
C PRO A 29 3.92 -12.68 -5.40
N LEU A 30 4.83 -11.86 -5.94
CA LEU A 30 5.06 -10.49 -5.47
C LEU A 30 3.86 -9.58 -5.77
N LEU A 31 3.29 -9.69 -6.97
CA LEU A 31 2.10 -8.95 -7.37
C LEU A 31 0.91 -9.89 -7.38
N ILE A 32 -0.10 -9.57 -6.56
CA ILE A 32 -1.38 -10.27 -6.50
C ILE A 32 -2.52 -9.32 -6.75
N ASP A 33 -3.58 -9.85 -7.34
CA ASP A 33 -4.88 -9.20 -7.33
C ASP A 33 -5.42 -9.23 -5.89
N PRO A 34 -5.79 -8.09 -5.30
CA PRO A 34 -6.18 -8.01 -3.90
C PRO A 34 -7.59 -8.57 -3.62
N GLU A 35 -8.44 -8.73 -4.64
CA GLU A 35 -9.79 -9.27 -4.50
C GLU A 35 -9.76 -10.80 -4.49
N THR A 36 -8.96 -11.39 -5.39
CA THR A 36 -8.90 -12.84 -5.59
C THR A 36 -7.69 -13.50 -4.93
N GLY A 37 -6.64 -12.74 -4.63
CA GLY A 37 -5.35 -13.26 -4.15
C GLY A 37 -4.49 -13.92 -5.23
N ALA A 38 -4.96 -13.97 -6.48
CA ALA A 38 -4.28 -14.61 -7.60
C ALA A 38 -3.06 -13.80 -8.07
N ALA A 39 -2.10 -14.46 -8.73
CA ALA A 39 -0.98 -13.78 -9.34
C ALA A 39 -1.44 -12.83 -10.45
N ILE A 40 -0.82 -11.64 -10.50
CA ILE A 40 -0.99 -10.74 -11.64
C ILE A 40 -0.16 -11.25 -12.81
N ASP A 41 -0.80 -11.41 -13.98
CA ASP A 41 -0.12 -11.74 -15.23
C ASP A 41 0.86 -10.62 -15.63
N ILE A 42 2.01 -11.00 -16.21
CA ILE A 42 3.04 -10.08 -16.66
C ILE A 42 2.51 -9.01 -17.62
N ASP A 43 1.55 -9.37 -18.49
CA ASP A 43 0.95 -8.45 -19.45
C ASP A 43 0.01 -7.44 -18.77
N ALA A 44 -0.53 -7.78 -17.59
CA ALA A 44 -1.38 -6.92 -16.78
C ALA A 44 -0.58 -6.00 -15.82
N VAL A 45 0.68 -6.33 -15.52
CA VAL A 45 1.54 -5.56 -14.61
C VAL A 45 1.59 -4.06 -14.96
N PRO A 46 1.79 -3.63 -16.22
CA PRO A 46 1.87 -2.20 -16.54
C PRO A 46 0.60 -1.42 -16.16
N LEU A 47 -0.58 -2.00 -16.40
CA LEU A 47 -1.85 -1.37 -16.07
C LEU A 47 -2.04 -1.29 -14.55
N HIS A 48 -1.72 -2.36 -13.82
CA HIS A 48 -1.81 -2.35 -12.36
C HIS A 48 -0.85 -1.35 -11.71
N LEU A 49 0.40 -1.25 -12.19
CA LEU A 49 1.33 -0.25 -11.67
C LEU A 49 0.87 1.19 -11.96
N ARG A 50 0.28 1.45 -13.13
CA ARG A 50 -0.33 2.75 -13.44
C ARG A 50 -1.48 3.08 -12.50
N ARG A 51 -2.39 2.11 -12.26
CA ARG A 51 -3.49 2.27 -11.31
C ARG A 51 -2.99 2.52 -9.89
N ALA A 52 -2.03 1.71 -9.41
CA ALA A 52 -1.44 1.88 -8.07
C ALA A 52 -0.80 3.27 -7.90
N ARG A 53 -0.09 3.77 -8.93
CA ARG A 53 0.48 5.12 -8.91
C ARG A 53 -0.60 6.21 -8.85
N LEU A 54 -1.67 6.08 -9.64
CA LEU A 54 -2.79 7.03 -9.62
C LEU A 54 -3.50 7.01 -8.25
N THR A 55 -3.77 5.84 -7.70
CA THR A 55 -4.37 5.68 -6.36
C THR A 55 -3.51 6.35 -5.30
N ARG A 56 -2.18 6.15 -5.34
CA ARG A 56 -1.25 6.82 -4.41
C ARG A 56 -1.36 8.35 -4.52
N VAL A 57 -1.30 8.90 -5.73
CA VAL A 57 -1.40 10.36 -5.93
C VAL A 57 -2.74 10.90 -5.40
N SER A 58 -3.84 10.19 -5.63
CA SER A 58 -5.14 10.58 -5.10
C SER A 58 -5.17 10.57 -3.57
N ILE A 59 -4.60 9.55 -2.94
CA ILE A 59 -4.52 9.45 -1.47
C ILE A 59 -3.68 10.61 -0.90
N GLU A 60 -2.51 10.89 -1.49
CA GLU A 60 -1.63 11.98 -1.04
C GLU A 60 -2.32 13.35 -1.16
N ALA A 61 -3.00 13.61 -2.29
CA ALA A 61 -3.74 14.85 -2.50
C ALA A 61 -4.88 15.03 -1.48
N ASN A 62 -5.70 13.98 -1.29
CA ASN A 62 -6.80 14.01 -0.33
C ASN A 62 -6.31 14.16 1.11
N ALA A 63 -5.24 13.45 1.48
CA ALA A 63 -4.63 13.56 2.80
C ALA A 63 -4.14 14.98 3.07
N GLY A 64 -3.48 15.62 2.10
CA GLY A 64 -3.03 17.01 2.21
C GLY A 64 -4.18 17.98 2.48
N ILE A 65 -5.29 17.85 1.74
CA ILE A 65 -6.49 18.68 1.93
C ILE A 65 -7.11 18.44 3.31
N CYS A 66 -7.35 17.18 3.67
CA CYS A 66 -7.94 16.81 4.97
C CYS A 66 -7.10 17.34 6.14
N GLN A 67 -5.78 17.18 6.09
CA GLN A 67 -4.86 17.72 7.09
C GLN A 67 -4.91 19.25 7.15
N GLY A 68 -5.01 19.93 6.00
CA GLY A 68 -5.17 21.39 5.92
C GLY A 68 -6.45 21.87 6.60
N MET A 69 -7.58 21.20 6.35
CA MET A 69 -8.87 21.51 6.97
C MET A 69 -8.82 21.31 8.49
N LEU A 70 -8.21 20.22 8.96
CA LEU A 70 -8.04 19.96 10.39
C LEU A 70 -7.19 21.04 11.07
N LYS A 71 -6.08 21.44 10.46
CA LYS A 71 -5.23 22.54 10.96
C LYS A 71 -5.99 23.86 11.04
N GLY A 72 -6.77 24.19 10.00
CA GLY A 72 -7.59 25.41 9.98
C GLY A 72 -8.67 25.41 11.08
N ARG A 73 -9.24 24.25 11.39
CA ARG A 73 -10.31 24.12 12.39
C ARG A 73 -9.80 24.06 13.83
N TYR A 74 -8.68 23.38 14.09
CA TYR A 74 -8.24 23.04 15.45
C TYR A 74 -6.90 23.66 15.85
N GLY A 75 -6.22 24.38 14.95
CA GLY A 75 -4.90 24.94 15.20
C GLY A 75 -3.75 23.95 15.00
N PRO A 76 -2.49 24.43 15.10
CA PRO A 76 -1.30 23.60 14.91
C PRO A 76 -1.16 22.54 16.02
N GLY A 77 -0.80 21.31 15.64
CA GLY A 77 -0.57 20.21 16.59
C GLY A 77 -1.62 19.10 16.56
N MET A 78 -2.87 19.39 16.16
CA MET A 78 -3.93 18.39 15.99
C MET A 78 -4.06 17.96 14.52
N GLY A 79 -4.14 16.64 14.27
CA GLY A 79 -4.31 16.07 12.92
C GLY A 79 -3.01 15.72 12.16
N GLN A 80 -1.86 15.75 12.84
CA GLN A 80 -0.66 15.07 12.34
C GLN A 80 -0.82 13.59 12.67
N GLY A 81 -1.07 12.75 11.67
CA GLY A 81 -1.05 11.30 11.84
C GLY A 81 0.29 10.82 12.41
N GLU A 82 0.35 9.56 12.84
CA GLU A 82 1.57 8.91 13.31
C GLU A 82 2.71 9.17 12.31
N LYS A 83 3.85 9.69 12.80
CA LYS A 83 5.03 9.85 11.95
C LYS A 83 5.61 8.46 11.69
N PRO A 84 5.94 8.12 10.42
CA PRO A 84 6.58 6.86 10.09
C PRO A 84 7.99 6.76 10.69
#